data_AF-A0A2P5WGW8-F1
#
_entry.id   AF-A0A2P5WGW8-F1
#
_cell.length_a   1.000
_cell.length_b   1.000
_cell.length_c   1.000
_cell.angle_alpha   90.00
_cell.angle_beta   90.00
_cell.angle_gamma   90.00
#
_symmetry.space_group_name_H-M   'P 1'
#
loop_
_entity.id
_entity.type
_entity.pdbx_description
1 polymer ?
#
loop_
_entity_poly.entity_id
_entity_poly.type
_entity_poly.pdbx_seq_one_letter_code
_entity_poly.pdbx_strand_id
1 'polypeptide(L)'
;MVAQHMPIALLETLLRWRESEPPKGANDASTFQRKLAVECIFCSACIRFVECCPQEGLTEKLWSGLENFVFDWLINADRVVSQVDYPSLVDLRSLLLDLVAQLLGALSRIRFTSVTERFFMESNTRRIDSSVARSETLSIINGMRYLKLGVKTEGGLNASASFVAKANPLNRAPHKRKSELYHALCNMLSNILAPLADSGKNQWPPTGVDLALTLWYEAVGRIRENLMHWMDKQSKHIGVFICSPFLLVNVLDFTP
;
A
#
# COMPACT_ATOMS: atom_id res chain seq x y z
N MET A 1 -29.51 -3.31 3.04
CA MET A 1 -30.55 -2.62 2.24
C MET A 1 -30.31 -1.11 2.09
N VAL A 2 -29.92 -0.34 3.12
CA VAL A 2 -29.72 1.13 2.97
C VAL A 2 -28.51 1.51 2.08
N ALA A 3 -27.43 0.73 2.09
CA ALA A 3 -26.19 1.03 1.36
C ALA A 3 -26.29 0.93 -0.19
N GLN A 4 -27.33 0.29 -0.72
CA GLN A 4 -27.49 0.10 -2.17
C GLN A 4 -28.06 1.33 -2.90
N HIS A 5 -28.74 2.24 -2.20
CA HIS A 5 -29.48 3.33 -2.85
C HIS A 5 -28.97 4.75 -2.54
N MET A 6 -28.04 4.92 -1.59
CA MET A 6 -27.52 6.25 -1.20
C MET A 6 -26.01 6.26 -0.88
N PRO A 7 -25.12 5.68 -1.72
CA PRO A 7 -23.70 5.61 -1.41
C PRO A 7 -23.05 6.99 -1.27
N ILE A 8 -23.42 7.94 -2.12
CA ILE A 8 -22.88 9.31 -2.09
C ILE A 8 -23.21 10.01 -0.78
N ALA A 9 -24.49 10.02 -0.39
CA ALA A 9 -24.93 10.72 0.82
C ALA A 9 -24.31 10.13 2.10
N LEU A 10 -24.09 8.81 2.14
CA LEU A 10 -23.40 8.17 3.25
C LEU A 10 -21.95 8.66 3.36
N LEU A 11 -21.20 8.64 2.25
CA LEU A 11 -19.80 9.06 2.24
C LEU A 11 -19.67 10.57 2.53
N GLU A 12 -20.53 11.41 1.96
CA GLU A 12 -20.57 12.83 2.27
C GLU A 12 -20.89 13.09 3.74
N THR A 13 -21.81 12.32 4.33
CA THR A 13 -22.13 12.44 5.76
C THR A 13 -20.95 12.01 6.63
N LEU A 14 -20.24 10.94 6.26
CA LEU A 14 -19.03 10.50 6.96
C LEU A 14 -17.91 11.54 6.89
N LEU A 15 -17.71 12.15 5.71
CA LEU A 15 -16.74 13.24 5.52
C LEU A 15 -17.10 14.45 6.37
N ARG A 16 -18.37 14.90 6.33
CA ARG A 16 -18.84 16.01 7.17
C ARG A 16 -18.71 15.71 8.66
N TRP A 17 -19.01 14.48 9.09
CA TRP A 17 -18.84 14.06 10.47
C TRP A 17 -17.37 14.17 10.90
N ARG A 18 -16.45 13.63 10.09
CA ARG A 18 -15.01 13.71 10.32
C ARG A 18 -14.53 15.17 10.44
N GLU A 19 -14.98 16.05 9.53
CA GLU A 19 -14.65 17.47 9.56
C GLU A 19 -15.24 18.21 10.77
N SER A 20 -16.40 17.76 11.27
CA SER A 20 -17.08 18.33 12.44
C SER A 20 -16.52 17.88 13.79
N GLU A 21 -15.59 16.92 13.78
CA GLU A 21 -14.86 16.42 14.94
C GLU A 21 -13.42 16.96 15.01
N PRO A 22 -13.16 18.28 14.91
CA PRO A 22 -11.83 18.78 15.14
C PRO A 22 -11.49 18.63 16.64
N PRO A 23 -10.20 18.45 16.96
CA PRO A 23 -9.73 18.50 18.33
C PRO A 23 -10.15 19.81 19.00
N LYS A 24 -11.05 19.74 19.99
CA LYS A 24 -11.42 20.86 20.86
C LYS A 24 -10.55 20.80 22.11
N GLY A 25 -9.51 21.62 22.20
CA GLY A 25 -8.61 21.63 23.37
C GLY A 25 -7.20 22.11 23.06
N ALA A 26 -6.36 22.14 24.09
CA ALA A 26 -4.91 22.30 23.94
C ALA A 26 -4.32 21.08 23.21
N ASN A 27 -3.14 21.24 22.57
CA ASN A 27 -2.41 20.14 21.92
C ASN A 27 -1.85 19.16 22.96
N ASP A 28 -2.71 18.39 23.60
CA ASP A 28 -2.37 17.38 24.59
C ASP A 28 -2.61 15.96 24.06
N ALA A 29 -2.14 14.96 24.80
CA ALA A 29 -2.25 13.56 24.39
C ALA A 29 -3.71 13.12 24.19
N SER A 30 -4.65 13.64 25.00
CA SER A 30 -6.08 13.29 24.93
C SER A 30 -6.72 13.77 23.62
N THR A 31 -6.29 14.94 23.16
CA THR A 31 -6.70 15.55 21.90
C THR A 31 -6.20 14.76 20.70
N PHE A 32 -4.92 14.35 20.69
CA PHE A 32 -4.38 13.48 19.64
C PHE A 32 -5.00 12.08 19.65
N GLN A 33 -5.27 11.51 20.83
CA GLN A 33 -5.97 10.23 20.95
C GLN A 33 -7.35 10.29 20.30
N ARG A 34 -8.15 11.32 20.60
CA ARG A 34 -9.48 11.50 19.97
C ARG A 34 -9.36 11.63 18.46
N LYS A 35 -8.41 12.44 17.98
CA LYS A 35 -8.17 12.59 16.53
C LYS A 35 -7.86 11.25 15.88
N LEU A 36 -6.90 10.49 16.40
CA LEU A 36 -6.56 9.17 15.85
C LEU A 36 -7.75 8.20 15.88
N ALA A 37 -8.56 8.21 16.95
CA ALA A 37 -9.75 7.36 17.05
C ALA A 37 -10.81 7.69 15.99
N VAL A 38 -11.10 8.98 15.77
CA VAL A 38 -12.01 9.45 14.71
C VAL A 38 -11.53 8.96 13.34
N GLU A 39 -10.23 9.05 13.09
CA GLU A 39 -9.61 8.66 11.83
C GLU A 39 -9.64 7.14 11.63
N CYS A 40 -9.49 6.35 12.70
CA CYS A 40 -9.64 4.90 12.65
C CYS A 40 -11.07 4.50 12.28
N ILE A 41 -12.07 5.13 12.91
CA ILE A 41 -13.49 4.90 12.62
C ILE A 41 -13.78 5.27 11.16
N PHE A 42 -13.29 6.44 10.72
CA PHE A 42 -13.44 6.90 9.34
C PHE A 42 -12.82 5.91 8.34
N CYS A 43 -11.57 5.48 8.55
CA CYS A 43 -10.93 4.49 7.68
C CYS A 43 -11.72 3.18 7.63
N SER A 44 -12.16 2.67 8.77
CA SER A 44 -12.94 1.43 8.86
C SER A 44 -14.25 1.52 8.09
N ALA A 45 -14.96 2.65 8.22
CA ALA A 45 -16.19 2.91 7.48
C ALA A 45 -15.92 3.04 5.97
N CYS A 46 -14.87 3.77 5.57
CA CYS A 46 -14.48 3.91 4.17
C CYS A 46 -14.05 2.58 3.54
N ILE A 47 -13.36 1.69 4.26
CA ILE A 47 -13.03 0.35 3.74
C ILE A 47 -14.32 -0.39 3.38
N ARG A 48 -15.27 -0.48 4.32
CA ARG A 48 -16.55 -1.15 4.09
C ARG A 48 -17.35 -0.50 2.97
N PHE A 49 -17.32 0.82 2.91
CA PHE A 49 -17.95 1.58 1.85
C PHE A 49 -17.39 1.20 0.47
N VAL A 50 -16.07 1.28 0.30
CA VAL A 50 -15.38 0.98 -0.96
C VAL A 50 -15.56 -0.48 -1.38
N GLU A 51 -15.63 -1.40 -0.42
CA GLU A 51 -15.81 -2.83 -0.71
C GLU A 51 -17.26 -3.23 -1.02
N CYS A 52 -18.25 -2.56 -0.45
CA CYS A 52 -19.65 -3.01 -0.48
C CYS A 52 -20.60 -2.11 -1.28
N CYS A 53 -20.25 -0.85 -1.52
CA CYS A 53 -21.14 0.09 -2.21
C CYS A 53 -20.96 0.00 -3.74
N PRO A 54 -22.06 0.10 -4.51
CA PRO A 54 -21.98 0.25 -5.96
C PRO A 54 -21.15 1.49 -6.32
N GLN A 55 -20.36 1.38 -7.37
CA GLN A 55 -19.48 2.46 -7.81
C GLN A 55 -20.24 3.52 -8.62
N GLU A 56 -21.44 3.20 -9.11
CA GLU A 56 -22.26 4.12 -9.88
C GLU A 56 -22.61 5.37 -9.06
N GLY A 57 -22.36 6.55 -9.65
CA GLY A 57 -22.68 7.84 -9.05
C GLY A 57 -21.58 8.49 -8.21
N LEU A 58 -20.49 7.78 -7.88
CA LEU A 58 -19.37 8.40 -7.16
C LEU A 58 -18.52 9.27 -8.08
N THR A 59 -18.28 10.52 -7.66
CA THR A 59 -17.53 11.50 -8.46
C THR A 59 -16.02 11.30 -8.32
N GLU A 60 -15.26 11.68 -9.37
CA GLU A 60 -13.79 11.71 -9.32
C GLU A 60 -13.24 12.55 -8.14
N LYS A 61 -13.98 13.57 -7.72
CA LYS A 61 -13.61 14.39 -6.55
C LYS A 61 -13.64 13.59 -5.25
N LEU A 62 -14.63 12.72 -5.06
CA LEU A 62 -14.71 11.87 -3.87
C LEU A 62 -13.58 10.82 -3.87
N TRP A 63 -13.34 10.19 -5.02
CA TRP A 63 -12.26 9.22 -5.15
C TRP A 63 -10.87 9.82 -4.89
N SER A 64 -10.58 10.93 -5.55
CA SER A 64 -9.33 11.67 -5.33
C SER A 64 -9.21 12.19 -3.89
N GLY A 65 -10.31 12.58 -3.26
CA GLY A 65 -10.36 12.94 -1.84
C GLY A 65 -9.94 11.80 -0.92
N LEU A 66 -10.41 10.57 -1.16
CA LEU A 66 -10.01 9.39 -0.40
C LEU A 66 -8.54 9.02 -0.64
N GLU A 67 -8.08 9.08 -1.90
CA GLU A 67 -6.66 8.87 -2.22
C GLU A 67 -5.78 9.93 -1.53
N ASN A 68 -6.17 11.21 -1.55
CA ASN A 68 -5.47 12.29 -0.85
C ASN A 68 -5.36 12.02 0.64
N PHE A 69 -6.48 11.68 1.27
CA PHE A 69 -6.53 11.33 2.68
C PHE A 69 -5.54 10.22 3.04
N VAL A 70 -5.52 9.14 2.27
CA VAL A 70 -4.62 8.00 2.51
C VAL A 70 -3.16 8.44 2.41
N PHE A 71 -2.78 9.09 1.32
CA PHE A 71 -1.39 9.51 1.12
C PHE A 71 -0.95 10.57 2.12
N ASP A 72 -1.84 11.48 2.52
CA ASP A 72 -1.56 12.48 3.55
C ASP A 72 -1.21 11.82 4.89
N TRP A 73 -1.92 10.76 5.29
CA TRP A 73 -1.57 9.99 6.48
C TRP A 73 -0.26 9.22 6.32
N LEU A 74 -0.05 8.55 5.18
CA LEU A 74 1.21 7.82 4.94
C LEU A 74 2.43 8.74 4.98
N ILE A 75 2.31 9.97 4.49
CA ILE A 75 3.39 10.95 4.44
C ILE A 75 3.55 11.69 5.78
N ASN A 76 2.46 12.17 6.36
CA ASN A 76 2.52 13.17 7.42
C ASN A 76 2.23 12.62 8.82
N ALA A 77 1.96 11.32 9.01
CA ALA A 77 1.58 10.77 10.32
C ALA A 77 2.52 11.17 11.46
N ASP A 78 3.83 11.22 11.20
CA ASP A 78 4.82 11.61 12.21
C ASP A 78 4.77 13.09 12.59
N ARG A 79 4.42 13.94 11.63
CA ARG A 79 4.20 15.38 11.85
C ARG A 79 2.86 15.64 12.54
N VAL A 80 1.87 14.78 12.33
CA VAL A 80 0.54 14.91 12.94
C VAL A 80 0.55 14.40 14.38
N VAL A 81 1.17 13.25 14.65
CA VAL A 81 1.35 12.68 15.99
C VAL A 81 2.76 12.09 16.11
N SER A 82 3.64 12.86 16.73
CA SER A 82 5.03 12.48 17.01
C SER A 82 5.08 11.27 17.95
N GLN A 83 5.80 10.23 17.53
CA GLN A 83 6.03 9.04 18.38
C GLN A 83 6.92 9.34 19.57
N VAL A 84 7.82 10.33 19.44
CA VAL A 84 8.75 10.71 20.50
C VAL A 84 8.03 11.49 21.60
N ASP A 85 7.15 12.42 21.21
CA ASP A 85 6.43 13.27 22.15
C ASP A 85 5.23 12.54 22.78
N TYR A 86 4.64 11.58 22.05
CA TYR A 86 3.45 10.83 22.48
C TYR A 86 3.64 9.31 22.37
N PRO A 87 4.55 8.70 23.14
CA PRO A 87 4.83 7.27 23.06
C PRO A 87 3.62 6.41 23.43
N SER A 88 2.70 6.92 24.26
CA SER A 88 1.45 6.22 24.61
C SER A 88 0.46 6.08 23.44
N LEU A 89 0.66 6.80 22.34
CA LEU A 89 -0.22 6.77 21.17
C LEU A 89 0.34 5.94 20.01
N VAL A 90 1.50 5.30 20.18
CA VAL A 90 2.19 4.51 19.15
C VAL A 90 1.27 3.41 18.61
N ASP A 91 0.60 2.65 19.49
CA ASP A 91 -0.26 1.54 19.09
C ASP A 91 -1.48 2.02 18.30
N LEU A 92 -2.13 3.09 18.75
CA LEU A 92 -3.30 3.66 18.08
C LEU A 92 -2.93 4.27 16.71
N ARG A 93 -1.78 4.94 16.62
CA ARG A 93 -1.25 5.41 15.33
C ARG A 93 -0.92 4.25 14.41
N SER A 94 -0.39 3.15 14.94
CA SER A 94 -0.05 1.96 14.15
C SER A 94 -1.29 1.27 13.62
N LEU A 95 -2.36 1.18 14.43
CA LEU A 95 -3.68 0.74 13.99
C LEU A 95 -4.24 1.64 12.88
N LEU A 96 -4.15 2.96 13.04
CA LEU A 96 -4.59 3.89 11.99
C LEU A 96 -3.83 3.67 10.68
N LEU A 97 -2.50 3.57 10.72
CA LEU A 97 -1.69 3.34 9.52
C LEU A 97 -1.96 1.97 8.88
N ASP A 98 -2.40 0.98 9.66
CA ASP A 98 -2.90 -0.29 9.12
C ASP A 98 -4.24 -0.15 8.42
N LEU A 99 -5.20 0.54 9.01
CA LEU A 99 -6.48 0.84 8.37
C LEU A 99 -6.32 1.70 7.11
N VAL A 100 -5.42 2.69 7.12
CA VAL A 100 -5.06 3.51 5.95
C VAL A 100 -4.52 2.64 4.82
N ALA A 101 -3.64 1.67 5.15
CA ALA A 101 -3.11 0.73 4.17
C ALA A 101 -4.19 -0.22 3.62
N GLN A 102 -5.09 -0.71 4.48
CA GLN A 102 -6.23 -1.53 4.05
C GLN A 102 -7.19 -0.74 3.14
N LEU A 103 -7.46 0.53 3.46
CA LEU A 103 -8.25 1.42 2.62
C LEU A 103 -7.61 1.63 1.24
N LEU A 104 -6.28 1.83 1.19
CA LEU A 104 -5.55 1.88 -0.07
C LEU A 104 -5.69 0.58 -0.88
N GLY A 105 -5.64 -0.56 -0.20
CA GLY A 105 -5.91 -1.86 -0.77
C GLY A 105 -7.31 -1.97 -1.38
N ALA A 106 -8.34 -1.51 -0.65
CA ALA A 106 -9.71 -1.48 -1.15
C ALA A 106 -9.85 -0.56 -2.37
N LEU A 107 -9.29 0.66 -2.32
CA LEU A 107 -9.28 1.61 -3.43
C LEU A 107 -8.60 1.04 -4.68
N SER A 108 -7.52 0.28 -4.51
CA SER A 108 -6.75 -0.28 -5.63
C SER A 108 -7.53 -1.27 -6.49
N ARG A 109 -8.59 -1.89 -5.96
CA ARG A 109 -9.50 -2.75 -6.76
C ARG A 109 -10.25 -1.97 -7.84
N ILE A 110 -10.45 -0.67 -7.61
CA ILE A 110 -11.26 0.21 -8.45
C ILE A 110 -10.35 1.14 -9.27
N ARG A 111 -9.30 1.66 -8.63
CA ARG A 111 -8.46 2.75 -9.14
C ARG A 111 -6.98 2.38 -9.15
N PHE A 112 -6.67 1.16 -9.59
CA PHE A 112 -5.32 0.61 -9.55
C PHE A 112 -4.27 1.56 -10.15
N THR A 113 -4.50 2.07 -11.35
CA THR A 113 -3.56 2.97 -12.04
C THR A 113 -3.34 4.26 -11.28
N SER A 114 -4.40 4.96 -10.85
CA SER A 114 -4.32 6.21 -10.07
C SER A 114 -3.49 6.03 -8.80
N VAL A 115 -3.79 4.98 -8.03
CA VAL A 115 -3.10 4.64 -6.78
C VAL A 115 -1.62 4.33 -7.00
N THR A 116 -1.31 3.51 -8.02
CA THR A 116 0.06 3.06 -8.28
C THR A 116 0.94 4.15 -8.88
N GLU A 117 0.39 5.00 -9.76
CA GLU A 117 1.08 6.18 -10.28
C GLU A 117 1.42 7.14 -9.15
N ARG A 118 0.47 7.42 -8.26
CA ARG A 118 0.72 8.27 -7.09
C ARG A 118 1.76 7.67 -6.15
N PHE A 119 1.73 6.36 -5.90
CA PHE A 119 2.77 5.67 -5.14
C PHE A 119 4.17 5.93 -5.73
N PHE A 120 4.34 5.77 -7.04
CA PHE A 120 5.64 6.02 -7.68
C PHE A 120 6.00 7.50 -7.65
N MET A 121 5.05 8.42 -7.87
CA MET A 121 5.28 9.86 -7.76
C MET A 121 5.78 10.23 -6.36
N GLU A 122 5.04 9.88 -5.30
CA GLU A 122 5.37 10.24 -3.93
C GLU A 122 6.67 9.59 -3.45
N SER A 123 6.91 8.33 -3.80
CA SER A 123 8.13 7.61 -3.44
C SER A 123 9.36 8.09 -4.21
N ASN A 124 9.20 8.58 -5.44
CA ASN A 124 10.30 9.12 -6.24
C ASN A 124 10.69 10.54 -5.81
N THR A 125 9.72 11.39 -5.47
CA THR A 125 9.96 12.74 -4.92
C THR A 125 10.79 12.69 -3.64
N ARG A 126 10.67 11.61 -2.86
CA ARG A 126 11.36 11.43 -1.56
C ARG A 126 12.64 10.58 -1.66
N ARG A 127 13.23 10.45 -2.85
CA ARG A 127 14.53 9.76 -3.04
C ARG A 127 15.73 10.49 -2.43
N ILE A 128 15.51 11.67 -1.85
CA ILE A 128 16.54 12.45 -1.15
C ILE A 128 16.99 11.67 0.10
N ASP A 129 18.30 11.50 0.30
CA ASP A 129 18.88 10.78 1.44
C ASP A 129 18.82 11.63 2.75
N SER A 130 17.62 12.05 3.15
CA SER A 130 17.35 12.60 4.49
C SER A 130 16.62 11.58 5.36
N SER A 131 16.78 11.66 6.68
CA SER A 131 16.10 10.72 7.59
C SER A 131 14.57 10.83 7.50
N VAL A 132 14.07 12.06 7.32
CA VAL A 132 12.63 12.34 7.15
C VAL A 132 12.11 11.72 5.86
N ALA A 133 12.74 12.03 4.71
CA ALA A 133 12.31 11.49 3.42
C ALA A 133 12.39 9.96 3.37
N ARG A 134 13.37 9.35 4.04
CA ARG A 134 13.45 7.88 4.21
C ARG A 134 12.29 7.32 5.02
N SER A 135 11.97 7.92 6.16
CA SER A 135 10.83 7.50 7.00
C SER A 135 9.50 7.60 6.26
N GLU A 136 9.27 8.72 5.57
CA GLU A 136 8.09 8.93 4.72
C GLU A 136 8.03 7.89 3.58
N THR A 137 9.16 7.61 2.92
CA THR A 137 9.23 6.58 1.87
C THR A 137 8.93 5.19 2.42
N LEU A 138 9.44 4.84 3.60
CA LEU A 138 9.13 3.56 4.26
C LEU A 138 7.64 3.44 4.57
N SER A 139 7.04 4.51 5.10
CA SER A 139 5.60 4.56 5.40
C SER A 139 4.76 4.37 4.14
N ILE A 140 5.11 5.05 3.03
CA ILE A 140 4.45 4.88 1.73
C ILE A 140 4.56 3.43 1.24
N ILE A 141 5.76 2.81 1.27
CA ILE A 141 5.95 1.41 0.85
C ILE A 141 5.12 0.45 1.72
N ASN A 142 5.15 0.62 3.03
CA ASN A 142 4.37 -0.20 3.95
C ASN A 142 2.86 -0.02 3.72
N GLY A 143 2.40 1.18 3.37
CA GLY A 143 1.01 1.48 3.03
C GLY A 143 0.46 0.66 1.86
N MET A 144 1.33 0.20 0.95
CA MET A 144 0.95 -0.57 -0.23
C MET A 144 0.79 -2.07 0.02
N ARG A 145 1.06 -2.57 1.24
CA ARG A 145 1.05 -4.02 1.54
C ARG A 145 -0.29 -4.74 1.32
N TYR A 146 -1.40 -3.99 1.26
CA TYR A 146 -2.73 -4.54 0.98
C TYR A 146 -3.20 -4.33 -0.46
N LEU A 147 -2.35 -3.77 -1.34
CA LEU A 147 -2.68 -3.53 -2.75
C LEU A 147 -3.22 -4.81 -3.41
N LYS A 148 -4.28 -4.66 -4.20
CA LYS A 148 -4.92 -5.77 -4.91
C LYS A 148 -4.55 -5.71 -6.38
N LEU A 149 -3.78 -6.69 -6.82
CA LEU A 149 -3.36 -6.82 -8.21
C LEU A 149 -4.55 -7.28 -9.07
N GLY A 150 -4.74 -6.60 -10.20
CA GLY A 150 -5.72 -6.98 -11.20
C GLY A 150 -5.20 -8.16 -12.01
N VAL A 151 -5.79 -9.34 -11.84
CA VAL A 151 -5.31 -10.57 -12.49
C VAL A 151 -6.32 -11.21 -13.43
N LYS A 152 -7.54 -10.66 -13.54
CA LYS A 152 -8.65 -11.31 -14.26
C LYS A 152 -8.87 -10.79 -15.68
N THR A 153 -8.43 -9.57 -15.97
CA THR A 153 -8.63 -8.91 -17.25
C THR A 153 -7.26 -8.57 -17.84
N GLU A 154 -7.17 -8.51 -19.16
CA GLU A 154 -5.92 -8.14 -19.85
C GLU A 154 -5.37 -6.80 -19.37
N GLY A 155 -6.22 -5.77 -19.30
CA GLY A 155 -5.84 -4.43 -18.82
C GLY A 155 -5.39 -4.43 -17.36
N GLY A 156 -6.08 -5.18 -16.49
CA GLY A 156 -5.69 -5.30 -15.09
C GLY A 156 -4.34 -6.00 -14.93
N LEU A 157 -4.13 -7.08 -15.68
CA LEU A 157 -2.88 -7.86 -15.63
C LEU A 157 -1.70 -7.06 -16.17
N ASN A 158 -1.89 -6.33 -17.26
CA ASN A 158 -0.89 -5.40 -17.81
C ASN A 158 -0.49 -4.32 -16.80
N ALA A 159 -1.48 -3.69 -16.15
CA ALA A 159 -1.21 -2.69 -15.12
C ALA A 159 -0.45 -3.28 -13.92
N SER A 160 -0.84 -4.48 -13.49
CA SER A 160 -0.19 -5.20 -12.39
C SER A 160 1.24 -5.61 -12.74
N ALA A 161 1.49 -6.14 -13.94
CA ALA A 161 2.82 -6.47 -14.44
C ALA A 161 3.72 -5.23 -14.50
N SER A 162 3.20 -4.11 -15.02
CA SER A 162 3.91 -2.82 -15.06
C SER A 162 4.26 -2.32 -13.66
N PHE A 163 3.33 -2.43 -12.70
CA PHE A 163 3.59 -2.09 -11.30
C PHE A 163 4.69 -2.97 -10.71
N VAL A 164 4.58 -4.30 -10.82
CA VAL A 164 5.57 -5.26 -10.29
C VAL A 164 6.95 -4.99 -10.87
N ALA A 165 7.07 -4.84 -12.19
CA ALA A 165 8.34 -4.53 -12.85
C ALA A 165 8.99 -3.23 -12.32
N LYS A 166 8.19 -2.17 -12.15
CA LYS A 166 8.67 -0.88 -11.61
C LYS A 166 8.99 -0.95 -10.11
N ALA A 167 8.29 -1.79 -9.36
CA ALA A 167 8.46 -1.98 -7.92
C ALA A 167 9.63 -2.92 -7.55
N ASN A 168 10.38 -3.44 -8.53
CA ASN A 168 11.55 -4.29 -8.29
C ASN A 168 12.49 -3.62 -7.26
N PRO A 169 12.76 -4.27 -6.10
CA PRO A 169 13.53 -3.67 -5.01
C PRO A 169 14.91 -3.16 -5.46
N LEU A 170 15.51 -3.84 -6.44
CA LEU A 170 16.87 -3.60 -6.90
C LEU A 170 16.97 -2.58 -8.04
N ASN A 171 15.85 -2.06 -8.55
CA ASN A 171 15.86 -0.96 -9.52
C ASN A 171 16.39 0.36 -8.93
N ARG A 172 16.42 0.49 -7.60
CA ARG A 172 16.96 1.67 -6.92
C ARG A 172 18.47 1.51 -6.72
N ALA A 173 19.25 2.43 -7.29
CA ALA A 173 20.71 2.42 -7.25
C ALA A 173 21.26 2.19 -5.83
N PRO A 174 22.29 1.31 -5.69
CA PRO A 174 22.82 0.89 -4.41
C PRO A 174 23.60 2.02 -3.74
N HIS A 175 23.00 2.63 -2.72
CA HIS A 175 23.74 3.35 -1.69
C HIS A 175 23.70 2.53 -0.40
N LYS A 176 24.83 2.53 0.33
CA LYS A 176 25.10 1.66 1.49
C LYS A 176 24.06 1.73 2.63
N ARG A 177 23.14 2.71 2.62
CA ARG A 177 22.13 2.96 3.66
C ARG A 177 20.69 2.57 3.27
N LYS A 178 20.47 1.86 2.15
CA LYS A 178 19.14 1.56 1.60
C LYS A 178 18.58 0.15 1.92
N SER A 179 19.23 -0.63 2.78
CA SER A 179 18.77 -1.99 3.12
C SER A 179 17.32 -2.01 3.63
N GLU A 180 16.94 -1.10 4.51
CA GLU A 180 15.57 -1.00 5.03
C GLU A 180 14.52 -0.79 3.94
N LEU A 181 14.80 0.07 2.95
CA LEU A 181 13.89 0.31 1.83
C LEU A 181 13.77 -0.94 0.94
N TYR A 182 14.86 -1.69 0.75
CA TYR A 182 14.82 -2.96 0.03
C TYR A 182 13.98 -4.01 0.78
N HIS A 183 14.15 -4.13 2.10
CA HIS A 183 13.34 -5.03 2.91
C HIS A 183 11.87 -4.64 2.89
N ALA A 184 11.55 -3.35 3.01
CA ALA A 184 10.18 -2.86 2.93
C ALA A 184 9.54 -3.19 1.58
N LEU A 185 10.25 -2.97 0.46
CA LEU A 185 9.76 -3.34 -0.88
C LEU A 185 9.58 -4.84 -1.02
N CYS A 186 10.50 -5.66 -0.50
CA CYS A 186 10.36 -7.11 -0.53
C CYS A 186 9.14 -7.57 0.28
N ASN A 187 8.94 -7.02 1.48
CA ASN A 187 7.79 -7.32 2.32
C ASN A 187 6.48 -6.89 1.66
N MET A 188 6.43 -5.68 1.10
CA MET A 188 5.28 -5.18 0.35
C MET A 188 4.93 -6.12 -0.81
N LEU A 189 5.91 -6.46 -1.66
CA LEU A 189 5.71 -7.38 -2.78
C LEU A 189 5.26 -8.77 -2.31
N SER A 190 5.83 -9.29 -1.24
CA SER A 190 5.43 -10.59 -0.69
C SER A 190 3.97 -10.59 -0.26
N ASN A 191 3.52 -9.54 0.43
CA ASN A 191 2.13 -9.44 0.90
C ASN A 191 1.11 -9.33 -0.25
N ILE A 192 1.45 -8.66 -1.36
CA ILE A 192 0.52 -8.47 -2.48
C ILE A 192 0.54 -9.66 -3.47
N LEU A 193 1.65 -10.40 -3.51
CA LEU A 193 1.83 -11.58 -4.37
C LEU A 193 1.37 -12.87 -3.70
N ALA A 194 1.52 -13.00 -2.38
CA ALA A 194 1.12 -14.21 -1.65
C ALA A 194 -0.35 -14.64 -1.91
N PRO A 195 -1.35 -13.73 -1.91
CA PRO A 195 -2.72 -14.12 -2.25
C PRO A 195 -2.85 -14.74 -3.64
N LEU A 196 -1.99 -14.38 -4.61
CA LEU A 196 -2.01 -14.96 -5.96
C LEU A 196 -1.39 -16.37 -5.97
N ALA A 197 -0.31 -16.57 -5.20
CA ALA A 197 0.30 -17.89 -5.01
C ALA A 197 -0.68 -18.86 -4.31
N ASP A 198 -1.46 -18.37 -3.34
CA ASP A 198 -2.43 -19.18 -2.57
C ASP A 198 -3.75 -19.44 -3.33
N SER A 199 -4.06 -18.69 -4.39
CA SER A 199 -5.38 -18.70 -5.06
C SER A 199 -5.74 -19.99 -5.80
N GLY A 200 -4.86 -21.00 -5.82
CA GLY A 200 -5.16 -22.34 -6.34
C GLY A 200 -5.31 -22.42 -7.87
N LYS A 201 -5.02 -23.60 -8.41
CA LYS A 201 -4.87 -23.93 -9.84
C LYS A 201 -6.10 -23.72 -10.74
N ASN A 202 -7.19 -23.12 -10.26
CA ASN A 202 -8.49 -23.15 -10.96
C ASN A 202 -8.89 -21.82 -11.63
N GLN A 203 -8.19 -20.72 -11.38
CA GLN A 203 -8.52 -19.40 -11.97
C GLN A 203 -7.31 -18.69 -12.60
N TRP A 204 -6.17 -19.38 -12.66
CA TRP A 204 -4.94 -18.84 -13.22
C TRP A 204 -4.21 -19.93 -14.05
N PRO A 205 -3.64 -19.60 -15.22
CA PRO A 205 -3.66 -18.28 -15.85
C PRO A 205 -5.05 -17.93 -16.40
N PRO A 206 -5.38 -16.63 -16.53
CA PRO A 206 -6.63 -16.23 -17.16
C PRO A 206 -6.59 -16.61 -18.64
N THR A 207 -7.72 -17.03 -19.20
CA THR A 207 -7.81 -17.35 -20.63
C THR A 207 -7.88 -16.07 -21.47
N GLY A 208 -7.20 -16.03 -22.61
CA GLY A 208 -7.29 -14.93 -23.57
C GLY A 208 -6.51 -13.68 -23.20
N VAL A 209 -5.47 -13.79 -22.36
CA VAL A 209 -4.60 -12.68 -21.94
C VAL A 209 -3.11 -12.96 -22.19
N ASP A 210 -2.79 -13.75 -23.23
CA ASP A 210 -1.45 -14.34 -23.44
C ASP A 210 -0.32 -13.30 -23.46
N LEU A 211 -0.53 -12.13 -24.07
CA LEU A 211 0.46 -11.05 -24.09
C LEU A 211 0.69 -10.45 -22.70
N ALA A 212 -0.39 -10.16 -21.96
CA ALA A 212 -0.30 -9.62 -20.61
C ALA A 212 0.34 -10.62 -19.64
N LEU A 213 0.07 -11.91 -19.83
CA LEU A 213 0.67 -12.99 -19.06
C LEU A 213 2.18 -13.09 -19.31
N THR A 214 2.62 -12.90 -20.55
CA THR A 214 4.06 -12.84 -20.89
C THR A 214 4.76 -11.70 -20.13
N LEU A 215 4.16 -10.51 -20.13
CA LEU A 215 4.70 -9.36 -19.40
C LEU A 215 4.73 -9.59 -17.88
N TRP A 216 3.72 -10.27 -17.34
CA TRP A 216 3.66 -10.66 -15.93
C TRP A 216 4.82 -11.59 -15.57
N TYR A 217 5.01 -12.68 -16.32
CA TYR A 217 6.10 -13.63 -16.09
C TYR A 217 7.47 -12.95 -16.21
N GLU A 218 7.66 -12.07 -17.19
CA GLU A 218 8.91 -11.32 -17.32
C GLU A 218 9.17 -10.44 -16.09
N ALA A 219 8.14 -9.74 -15.58
CA ALA A 219 8.26 -8.88 -14.41
C ALA A 219 8.62 -9.67 -13.14
N VAL A 220 7.91 -10.77 -12.88
CA VAL A 220 8.14 -11.68 -11.74
C VAL A 220 9.52 -12.34 -11.84
N GLY A 221 9.84 -12.91 -13.01
CA GLY A 221 11.11 -13.59 -13.28
C GLY A 221 12.31 -12.65 -13.10
N ARG A 222 12.22 -11.42 -13.60
CA ARG A 222 13.29 -10.42 -13.44
C ARG A 222 13.54 -10.04 -11.98
N ILE A 223 12.50 -9.92 -11.16
CA ILE A 223 12.68 -9.68 -9.71
C ILE A 223 13.39 -10.87 -9.07
N ARG A 224 12.94 -12.08 -9.36
CA ARG A 224 13.51 -13.31 -8.84
C ARG A 224 15.00 -13.43 -9.16
N GLU A 225 15.38 -13.28 -10.43
CA GLU A 225 16.77 -13.34 -10.89
C GLU A 225 17.66 -12.30 -10.19
N ASN A 226 17.19 -11.05 -10.14
CA ASN A 226 17.93 -9.98 -9.48
C ASN A 226 18.13 -10.26 -8.00
N LEU A 227 17.11 -10.76 -7.30
CA LEU A 227 17.19 -11.10 -5.88
C LEU A 227 18.11 -12.29 -5.63
N MET A 228 18.03 -13.36 -6.42
CA MET A 228 18.93 -14.51 -6.30
C MET A 228 20.39 -14.10 -6.45
N HIS A 229 20.70 -13.36 -7.50
CA HIS A 229 22.06 -12.86 -7.72
C HIS A 229 22.53 -11.89 -6.62
N TRP A 230 21.62 -11.08 -6.07
CA TRP A 230 21.93 -10.22 -4.93
C TRP A 230 22.21 -11.04 -3.66
N MET A 231 21.39 -12.04 -3.36
CA MET A 231 21.56 -12.92 -2.19
C MET A 231 22.87 -13.71 -2.26
N ASP A 232 23.23 -14.24 -3.44
CA ASP A 232 24.51 -14.93 -3.64
C ASP A 232 25.71 -14.03 -3.35
N LYS A 233 25.64 -12.74 -3.73
CA LYS A 233 26.68 -11.76 -3.42
C LYS A 233 26.75 -11.39 -1.93
N GLN A 234 25.62 -11.38 -1.23
CA GLN A 234 25.56 -11.03 0.19
C GLN A 234 25.82 -12.21 1.12
N SER A 235 25.73 -13.45 0.63
CA SER A 235 25.90 -14.72 1.38
C SER A 235 27.18 -14.80 2.25
N LYS A 236 28.23 -14.04 1.91
CA LYS A 236 29.48 -13.96 2.69
C LYS A 236 29.36 -13.15 3.99
N HIS A 237 28.23 -12.49 4.26
CA HIS A 237 28.03 -11.56 5.37
C HIS A 237 26.68 -11.75 6.10
N ILE A 238 26.19 -12.95 6.45
CA ILE A 238 24.83 -12.96 7.06
C ILE A 238 24.53 -14.00 8.14
N GLY A 239 24.10 -13.49 9.29
CA GLY A 239 23.36 -14.21 10.32
C GLY A 239 21.92 -13.73 10.58
N VAL A 240 21.45 -12.55 10.12
CA VAL A 240 20.15 -12.01 10.60
C VAL A 240 19.30 -11.25 9.56
N PHE A 241 19.85 -10.80 8.41
CA PHE A 241 19.15 -9.82 7.55
C PHE A 241 18.35 -10.38 6.35
N ILE A 242 18.13 -11.68 6.20
CA ILE A 242 17.67 -12.28 4.92
C ILE A 242 16.18 -12.63 4.81
N CYS A 243 15.37 -12.40 5.85
CA CYS A 243 14.03 -12.99 5.89
C CYS A 243 13.09 -12.47 4.78
N SER A 244 13.03 -11.16 4.52
CA SER A 244 12.09 -10.61 3.52
C SER A 244 12.43 -10.94 2.06
N PRO A 245 13.71 -10.86 1.60
CA PRO A 245 14.07 -11.28 0.24
C PRO A 245 13.86 -12.78 -0.02
N PHE A 246 14.15 -13.64 0.96
CA PHE A 246 13.90 -15.09 0.86
C PHE A 246 12.40 -15.40 0.80
N LEU A 247 11.59 -14.78 1.66
CA LEU A 247 10.14 -14.91 1.62
C LEU A 247 9.60 -14.49 0.26
N LEU A 248 10.07 -13.36 -0.28
CA LEU A 248 9.67 -12.91 -1.61
C LEU A 248 10.06 -13.91 -2.69
N VAL A 249 11.28 -14.44 -2.69
CA VAL A 249 11.69 -15.45 -3.69
C VAL A 249 10.82 -16.70 -3.61
N ASN A 250 10.52 -17.20 -2.41
CA ASN A 250 9.59 -18.32 -2.24
C ASN A 250 8.21 -17.98 -2.80
N VAL A 251 7.65 -16.81 -2.47
CA VAL A 251 6.36 -16.37 -3.03
C VAL A 251 6.44 -16.26 -4.55
N LEU A 252 7.56 -15.78 -5.11
CA LEU A 252 7.77 -15.66 -6.56
C LEU A 252 7.81 -17.03 -7.26
N ASP A 253 8.35 -18.06 -6.59
CA ASP A 253 8.38 -19.45 -7.11
C ASP A 253 6.97 -20.07 -7.16
N PHE A 254 6.05 -19.61 -6.31
CA PHE A 254 4.66 -20.08 -6.27
C PHE A 254 3.68 -19.13 -6.95
N THR A 255 4.05 -17.88 -7.22
CA THR A 255 3.22 -17.01 -8.04
C THR A 255 3.22 -17.53 -9.46
N PRO A 256 2.04 -17.84 -9.97
CA PRO A 256 1.93 -18.42 -11.28
C PRO A 256 2.01 -17.35 -12.37
#